data_AF-A0A4Q5PCD5-F1
#
_entry.id   AF-A0A4Q5PCD5-F1
#
_cell.length_a   1.000
_cell.length_b   1.000
_cell.length_c   1.000
_cell.angle_alpha   90.00
_cell.angle_beta   90.00
_cell.angle_gamma   90.00
#
_symmetry.space_group_name_H-M   'P 1'
#
loop_
_entity.id
_entity.type
_entity.pdbx_description
1 polymer ?
#
loop_
_entity_poly.entity_id
_entity_poly.type
_entity_poly.pdbx_seq_one_letter_code
_entity_poly.pdbx_strand_id
1 'polypeptide(L)'
;MRLAATMGISKTPVREALLHLKMEGLVEIHPQRGTFVFQLDEAEVEQVCKFRAMIECEALADAMEHRPTELLAALDACLEDMAVAFAHDRPDDFPRLDTDFHNAIVSN
;
A
#
# COMPACT_ATOMS: atom_id res chain seq x y z
N MET A 1 14.24 23.40 5.19
CA MET A 1 13.60 22.13 4.84
C MET A 1 12.18 22.47 4.44
N ARG A 2 11.86 22.40 3.14
CA ARG A 2 10.56 22.82 2.60
C ARG A 2 9.40 22.02 3.20
N LEU A 3 9.57 20.71 3.36
CA LEU A 3 8.58 19.81 3.96
C LEU A 3 8.13 20.26 5.37
N ALA A 4 9.09 20.60 6.25
CA ALA A 4 8.79 21.12 7.59
C ALA A 4 7.95 22.42 7.54
N ALA A 5 8.23 23.32 6.60
CA ALA A 5 7.48 24.55 6.41
C ALA A 5 6.07 24.28 5.86
N THR A 6 5.92 23.37 4.89
CA THR A 6 4.62 22.98 4.33
C THR A 6 3.71 22.31 5.36
N MET A 7 4.28 21.52 6.27
CA MET A 7 3.54 20.84 7.33
C MET A 7 3.38 21.68 8.62
N GLY A 8 3.97 22.88 8.68
CA GLY A 8 3.89 23.76 9.86
C GLY A 8 4.59 23.22 11.11
N ILE A 9 5.57 22.32 10.95
CA ILE A 9 6.29 21.67 12.06
C ILE A 9 7.80 21.97 12.05
N SER A 10 8.49 21.66 13.15
CA SER A 10 9.93 21.88 13.27
C SER A 10 10.73 20.87 12.43
N LYS A 11 12.03 21.13 12.22
CA LYS A 11 12.88 20.28 11.38
C LYS A 11 13.23 18.92 12.00
N THR A 12 13.21 18.82 13.34
CA THR A 12 13.58 17.61 14.08
C THR A 12 12.63 16.43 13.80
N PRO A 13 11.30 16.54 14.00
CA PRO A 13 10.38 15.42 13.74
C PRO A 13 10.37 15.00 12.28
N VAL A 14 10.57 15.94 11.34
CA VAL A 14 10.65 15.59 9.92
C VAL A 14 11.94 14.81 9.61
N ARG A 15 13.06 15.12 10.27
CA ARG A 15 14.30 14.33 10.11
C ARG A 15 14.16 12.93 10.70
N GLU A 16 13.50 12.80 11.85
CA GLU A 16 13.22 11.50 12.47
C GLU A 16 12.33 10.64 11.58
N ALA A 17 11.24 11.21 11.04
CA ALA A 17 10.35 10.53 10.09
C ALA A 17 11.09 10.09 8.81
N LEU A 18 11.92 10.96 8.22
CA LEU A 18 12.72 10.59 7.05
C LEU A 18 13.74 9.48 7.35
N LEU A 19 14.28 9.44 8.56
CA LEU A 19 15.18 8.37 8.98
C LEU A 19 14.43 7.05 9.14
N HIS A 20 13.21 7.07 9.71
CA HIS A 20 12.34 5.89 9.79
C HIS A 20 11.99 5.36 8.40
N LEU A 21 11.52 6.22 7.50
CA LEU A 21 11.22 5.85 6.12
C LEU A 21 12.46 5.28 5.40
N LYS A 22 13.67 5.78 5.71
CA LYS A 22 14.91 5.21 5.17
C LYS A 22 15.17 3.80 5.70
N MET A 23 14.93 3.55 6.99
CA MET A 23 15.08 2.22 7.58
C MET A 23 14.08 1.21 6.99
N GLU A 24 12.89 1.68 6.63
CA GLU A 24 11.85 0.89 5.95
C GLU A 24 12.11 0.73 4.44
N GLY A 25 13.15 1.35 3.89
CA GLY A 25 13.47 1.30 2.46
C GLY A 25 12.56 2.17 1.57
N LEU A 26 11.70 3.01 2.16
CA LEU A 26 10.74 3.85 1.44
C LEU A 26 11.36 5.13 0.87
N VAL A 27 12.52 5.55 1.39
CA VAL A 27 13.27 6.69 0.87
C VAL A 27 14.77 6.46 0.89
N GLU A 28 15.45 7.10 -0.06
CA GLU A 28 16.91 7.18 -0.11
C GLU A 28 17.38 8.58 0.27
N ILE A 29 18.31 8.67 1.23
CA ILE A 29 18.91 9.95 1.65
C ILE A 29 20.29 10.08 1.01
N HIS A 30 20.41 10.99 0.05
CA HIS A 30 21.64 11.33 -0.66
C HIS A 30 22.27 12.60 -0.07
N PRO A 31 23.48 12.54 0.51
CA PRO A 31 24.15 13.72 1.07
C PRO A 31 24.21 14.87 0.07
N GLN A 32 23.83 16.08 0.50
CA GLN A 32 23.82 17.32 -0.30
C GLN A 32 22.87 17.32 -1.52
N ARG A 33 22.25 16.20 -1.89
CA ARG A 33 21.32 16.09 -3.03
C ARG A 33 19.85 16.04 -2.60
N GLY A 34 19.57 15.52 -1.41
CA GLY A 34 18.23 15.49 -0.84
C GLY A 34 17.77 14.08 -0.48
N THR A 35 16.45 13.94 -0.31
CA THR A 35 15.78 12.67 -0.03
C THR A 35 14.86 12.34 -1.20
N PHE A 36 14.92 11.10 -1.68
CA PHE A 36 14.18 10.62 -2.84
C PHE A 36 13.32 9.43 -2.43
N VAL A 37 12.14 9.28 -3.02
CA VAL A 37 11.32 8.06 -2.84
C VAL A 37 12.02 6.92 -3.57
N PHE A 38 11.99 5.72 -2.99
CA PHE A 38 12.51 4.53 -3.65
C PHE A 38 11.87 4.33 -5.03
N GLN A 39 12.60 3.68 -5.93
CA GLN A 39 12.08 3.28 -7.24
C GLN A 39 12.25 1.79 -7.37
N LEU A 40 11.21 1.11 -7.85
CA LEU A 40 11.28 -0.30 -8.20
C LEU A 40 11.56 -0.41 -9.70
N ASP A 41 12.48 -1.28 -10.07
CA ASP A 41 12.58 -1.76 -11.44
C ASP A 41 11.53 -2.85 -11.74
N GLU A 42 11.40 -3.21 -13.02
CA GLU A 42 10.41 -4.20 -13.47
C GLU A 42 10.59 -5.57 -12.80
N ALA A 43 11.84 -5.99 -12.56
CA ALA A 43 12.12 -7.26 -11.92
C ALA A 43 11.78 -7.25 -10.43
N GLU A 44 12.03 -6.13 -9.74
CA GLU A 44 11.63 -5.94 -8.35
C GLU A 44 10.11 -5.91 -8.19
N VAL A 45 9.39 -5.26 -9.12
CA VAL A 45 7.91 -5.29 -9.14
C VAL A 45 7.40 -6.73 -9.31
N GLU A 46 7.98 -7.50 -10.24
CA GLU A 46 7.60 -8.90 -10.44
C GLU A 46 7.83 -9.73 -9.17
N GLN A 47 8.97 -9.52 -8.50
CA GLN A 47 9.30 -10.23 -7.26
C GLN A 47 8.30 -9.92 -6.14
N VAL A 48 7.92 -8.65 -5.96
CA VAL A 48 6.93 -8.24 -4.96
C VAL A 48 5.56 -8.85 -5.28
N CYS A 49 5.12 -8.78 -6.53
CA CYS A 49 3.85 -9.38 -6.97
C CYS A 49 3.83 -10.89 -6.75
N LYS A 50 4.94 -11.58 -7.04
CA LYS A 50 5.07 -13.02 -6.82
C LYS A 50 5.01 -13.38 -5.34
N PHE A 51 5.71 -12.62 -4.50
CA PHE A 51 5.67 -12.82 -3.05
C PHE A 51 4.26 -12.61 -2.48
N ARG A 52 3.60 -11.54 -2.92
CA ARG A 52 2.23 -11.23 -2.54
C ARG A 52 1.26 -12.33 -2.96
N ALA A 53 1.33 -12.80 -4.21
CA ALA A 53 0.49 -13.90 -4.68
C ALA A 53 0.67 -15.20 -3.87
N MET A 54 1.89 -15.54 -3.45
CA MET A 54 2.11 -16.73 -2.61
C MET A 54 1.40 -16.62 -1.26
N ILE A 55 1.44 -15.46 -0.62
CA ILE A 55 0.78 -15.23 0.67
C ILE A 55 -0.74 -15.18 0.49
N GLU A 56 -1.21 -14.43 -0.49
CA GLU A 56 -2.63 -14.25 -0.74
C GLU A 56 -3.32 -15.55 -1.15
N CYS A 57 -2.67 -16.41 -1.93
CA CYS A 57 -3.25 -17.71 -2.29
C CYS A 57 -3.44 -18.62 -1.08
N GLU A 58 -2.47 -18.65 -0.15
CA GLU A 58 -2.59 -19.45 1.07
C GLU A 58 -3.66 -18.86 2.01
N ALA A 59 -3.65 -17.54 2.22
CA ALA A 59 -4.65 -16.86 3.04
C ALA A 59 -6.07 -17.06 2.47
N LEU A 60 -6.21 -16.97 1.14
CA LEU A 60 -7.48 -17.23 0.46
C LEU A 60 -7.98 -18.66 0.70
N ALA A 61 -7.09 -19.65 0.61
CA ALA A 61 -7.44 -21.05 0.84
C ALA A 61 -7.90 -21.28 2.29
N ASP A 62 -7.16 -20.75 3.26
CA ASP A 62 -7.50 -20.83 4.69
C ASP A 62 -8.84 -20.14 4.99
N ALA A 63 -9.04 -18.92 4.49
CA ALA A 63 -10.26 -18.16 4.70
C ALA A 63 -11.48 -18.82 4.03
N MET A 64 -11.31 -19.44 2.87
CA MET A 64 -12.37 -20.22 2.22
C MET A 64 -12.74 -21.50 2.98
N GLU A 65 -11.78 -22.14 3.65
CA GLU A 65 -12.04 -23.33 4.46
C GLU A 65 -12.77 -22.97 5.77
N HIS A 66 -12.36 -21.88 6.43
CA HIS A 66 -12.82 -21.59 7.77
C HIS A 66 -13.94 -20.53 7.83
N ARG A 67 -13.90 -19.50 6.99
CA ARG A 67 -14.80 -18.32 7.05
C ARG A 67 -15.22 -17.82 5.65
N PRO A 68 -15.77 -18.69 4.79
CA PRO A 68 -16.07 -18.34 3.41
C PRO A 68 -17.10 -17.20 3.28
N THR A 69 -18.11 -17.16 4.15
CA THR A 69 -19.14 -16.11 4.12
C THR A 69 -18.58 -14.73 4.45
N GLU A 70 -17.67 -14.65 5.43
CA GLU A 70 -17.04 -13.38 5.83
C GLU A 70 -16.10 -12.87 4.73
N LEU A 71 -15.29 -13.77 4.17
CA LEU A 71 -14.41 -13.45 3.06
C LEU A 71 -15.20 -12.94 1.84
N LEU A 72 -16.24 -13.68 1.42
CA LEU A 72 -17.06 -13.26 0.27
C LEU A 72 -17.72 -11.90 0.51
N ALA A 73 -18.29 -11.67 1.69
CA ALA A 73 -18.90 -10.39 2.02
C ALA A 73 -17.89 -9.23 1.98
N ALA A 74 -16.66 -9.46 2.45
CA ALA A 74 -15.61 -8.44 2.41
C ALA A 74 -15.14 -8.15 0.97
N LEU A 75 -14.97 -9.18 0.14
CA LEU A 75 -14.59 -9.02 -1.27
C LEU A 75 -15.69 -8.33 -2.08
N ASP A 76 -16.96 -8.70 -1.86
CA ASP A 76 -18.11 -8.07 -2.52
C ASP A 76 -18.17 -6.57 -2.18
N ALA A 77 -17.99 -6.20 -0.90
CA ALA A 77 -17.95 -4.80 -0.49
C ALA A 77 -16.81 -4.02 -1.19
N CYS A 78 -15.62 -4.62 -1.32
CA CYS A 78 -14.51 -3.99 -2.04
C CYS A 78 -14.84 -3.77 -3.53
N LEU A 79 -15.48 -4.75 -4.17
CA LEU A 79 -15.88 -4.65 -5.58
C LEU A 79 -16.97 -3.59 -5.79
N GLU A 80 -17.92 -3.47 -4.86
CA GLU A 80 -18.93 -2.41 -4.88
C GLU A 80 -18.28 -1.03 -4.76
N ASP A 81 -17.33 -0.85 -3.85
CA ASP A 81 -16.60 0.42 -3.69
C ASP A 81 -15.80 0.80 -4.95
N MET A 82 -15.15 -0.19 -5.58
CA MET A 82 -14.48 0.00 -6.88
C MET A 82 -15.47 0.41 -7.96
N ALA A 83 -16.60 -0.28 -8.08
CA ALA A 83 -17.63 0.04 -9.06
C ALA A 83 -18.19 1.46 -8.87
N VAL A 84 -18.41 1.88 -7.62
CA VAL A 84 -18.85 3.24 -7.28
C VAL A 84 -17.77 4.27 -7.64
N ALA A 85 -16.49 4.00 -7.38
CA ALA A 85 -15.40 4.90 -7.76
C ALA A 85 -15.31 5.09 -9.28
N PHE A 86 -15.39 4.00 -10.05
CA PHE A 86 -15.42 4.05 -11.52
C PHE A 86 -16.64 4.81 -12.06
N ALA A 87 -17.83 4.55 -11.51
CA ALA A 87 -19.06 5.23 -11.94
C ALA A 87 -19.04 6.74 -11.70
N HIS A 88 -18.22 7.22 -10.75
CA HIS A 88 -18.11 8.63 -10.39
C HIS A 88 -16.84 9.30 -10.94
N ASP A 89 -16.12 8.66 -11.87
CA ASP A 89 -14.88 9.17 -12.47
C ASP A 89 -13.82 9.55 -11.43
N ARG A 90 -13.62 8.65 -10.44
CA ARG A 90 -12.61 8.78 -9.38
C ARG A 90 -11.49 7.73 -9.52
N PRO A 91 -10.71 7.74 -10.62
CA PRO A 91 -9.66 6.74 -10.84
C PRO A 91 -8.53 6.84 -9.80
N ASP A 92 -8.33 8.00 -9.19
CA ASP A 92 -7.32 8.21 -8.14
C ASP A 92 -7.62 7.41 -6.85
N ASP A 93 -8.86 6.93 -6.66
CA ASP A 93 -9.23 6.08 -5.53
C ASP A 93 -8.78 4.62 -5.73
N PHE A 94 -8.51 4.20 -6.97
CA PHE A 94 -8.24 2.80 -7.31
C PHE A 94 -7.05 2.19 -6.55
N PRO A 95 -5.88 2.86 -6.40
CA PRO A 95 -4.74 2.26 -5.67
C PRO A 95 -5.06 1.92 -4.21
N ARG A 96 -5.90 2.74 -3.56
CA ARG A 96 -6.37 2.47 -2.19
C ARG A 96 -7.33 1.29 -2.20
N LEU A 97 -8.30 1.28 -3.11
CA LEU A 97 -9.30 0.22 -3.20
C LEU A 97 -8.69 -1.14 -3.56
N ASP A 98 -7.69 -1.16 -4.44
CA ASP A 98 -6.89 -2.35 -4.77
C ASP A 98 -6.17 -2.89 -3.53
N THR A 99 -5.55 -2.00 -2.74
CA THR A 99 -4.92 -2.35 -1.47
C THR A 99 -5.94 -2.93 -0.47
N ASP A 100 -7.14 -2.34 -0.38
CA ASP A 100 -8.20 -2.79 0.50
C ASP A 100 -8.69 -4.20 0.11
N PHE A 101 -8.84 -4.48 -1.19
CA PHE A 101 -9.20 -5.81 -1.72
C PHE A 101 -8.14 -6.87 -1.36
N HIS A 102 -6.86 -6.57 -1.61
CA HIS A 102 -5.76 -7.47 -1.26
C HIS A 102 -5.68 -7.71 0.26
N ASN A 103 -5.91 -6.68 1.07
CA ASN A 103 -5.97 -6.82 2.53
C ASN A 103 -7.16 -7.66 3.00
N ALA A 104 -8.30 -7.60 2.33
CA ALA A 104 -9.47 -8.42 2.65
C ALA A 104 -9.18 -9.93 2.49
N ILE A 105 -8.28 -10.31 1.59
CA ILE A 105 -7.83 -11.70 1.43
C ILE A 105 -6.96 -12.15 2.61
N VAL A 106 -6.09 -11.26 3.12
CA VAL A 106 -5.08 -11.61 4.14
C VAL A 106 -5.58 -11.41 5.57
N SER A 107 -6.50 -10.47 5.78
CA SER A 107 -6.91 -10.01 7.12
C SER A 107 -8.23 -10.61 7.59
N ASN A 108 -8.99 -11.23 6.69
CA ASN A 108 -10.09 -12.09 7.07
C ASN A 108 -9.51 -13.42 7.43
#